data_AF-A0A401TGT7-F1
#
_entry.id   AF-A0A401TGT7-F1
#
_cell.length_a   1.000
_cell.length_b   1.000
_cell.length_c   1.000
_cell.angle_alpha   90.00
_cell.angle_beta   90.00
_cell.angle_gamma   90.00
#
_symmetry.space_group_name_H-M   'P 1'
#
loop_
_entity.id
_entity.type
_entity.pdbx_description
1 polymer ?
#
loop_
_entity_poly.entity_id
_entity_poly.type
_entity_poly.pdbx_seq_one_letter_code
_entity_poly.pdbx_strand_id
1 'polypeptide(L)'
;MIPIPQYPLYSAAIAELNGVQVNYYLDEENCWALNIEELRKALNEARSYCTPKVLCAINPGNPTGQVQSRQVIEDVIRFAAEEGLFLMADEVISCKSLLLGNCAQRMAIY
;
A
#
# COMPACT_ATOMS: atom_id res chain seq x y z
N MET A 1 -6.83 2.08 3.19
CA MET A 1 -5.93 3.10 2.62
C MET A 1 -5.21 2.46 1.45
N ILE A 2 -5.25 3.08 0.28
CA ILE A 2 -4.64 2.57 -0.97
C ILE A 2 -3.74 3.62 -1.62
N PRO A 3 -2.63 3.21 -2.27
CA PRO A 3 -1.73 4.14 -2.95
C PRO A 3 -2.40 4.74 -4.18
N ILE A 4 -1.97 5.93 -4.59
CA ILE A 4 -2.25 6.50 -5.90
C ILE A 4 -0.90 6.91 -6.51
N PRO A 5 -0.57 6.49 -7.74
CA PRO A 5 -1.33 5.62 -8.65
C PRO A 5 -1.37 4.15 -8.20
N GLN A 6 -2.41 3.42 -8.60
CA GLN A 6 -2.56 1.99 -8.31
C GLN A 6 -3.29 1.23 -9.42
N TYR A 7 -3.17 -0.10 -9.39
CA TYR A 7 -3.98 -0.98 -10.24
C TYR A 7 -5.45 -0.96 -9.78
N PRO A 8 -6.44 -0.73 -10.67
CA PRO A 8 -7.83 -0.43 -10.30
C PRO A 8 -8.58 -1.55 -9.57
N LEU A 9 -7.95 -2.70 -9.34
CA LEU A 9 -8.52 -3.82 -8.59
C LEU A 9 -8.95 -3.42 -7.17
N TYR A 10 -8.12 -2.68 -6.43
CA TYR A 10 -8.48 -2.35 -5.04
C TYR A 10 -9.65 -1.37 -4.97
N SER A 11 -9.72 -0.41 -5.90
CA SER A 11 -10.86 0.52 -5.96
C SER A 11 -12.17 -0.21 -6.29
N ALA A 12 -12.12 -1.19 -7.20
CA ALA A 12 -13.27 -2.00 -7.54
C ALA A 12 -13.71 -2.87 -6.35
N ALA A 13 -12.77 -3.54 -5.68
CA ALA A 13 -13.05 -4.38 -4.51
C ALA A 13 -13.60 -3.58 -3.32
N ILE A 14 -13.07 -2.37 -3.06
CA ILE A 14 -13.59 -1.49 -2.00
C ILE A 14 -15.02 -1.07 -2.32
N ALA A 15 -15.31 -0.70 -3.58
CA ALA A 15 -16.66 -0.34 -4.00
C ALA A 15 -17.65 -1.51 -3.87
N GLU A 16 -17.23 -2.73 -4.26
CA GLU A 16 -18.06 -3.94 -4.14
C GLU A 16 -18.37 -4.30 -2.68
N LEU A 17 -17.42 -4.05 -1.77
CA LEU A 17 -17.58 -4.29 -0.33
C LEU A 17 -18.29 -3.13 0.41
N ASN A 18 -18.80 -2.12 -0.30
CA ASN A 18 -19.35 -0.87 0.27
C ASN A 18 -18.37 -0.21 1.28
N GLY A 19 -17.07 -0.35 1.03
CA GLY A 19 -16.02 0.25 1.85
C GLY A 19 -15.78 1.70 1.50
N VAL A 20 -15.17 2.43 2.44
CA VAL A 20 -14.70 3.80 2.20
C VAL A 20 -13.29 3.75 1.65
N GLN A 21 -13.12 4.26 0.43
CA GLN A 21 -11.80 4.39 -0.18
C GLN A 21 -11.06 5.60 0.43
N VAL A 22 -9.87 5.32 0.96
CA VAL A 22 -8.95 6.35 1.48
C VAL A 22 -7.68 6.29 0.65
N ASN A 23 -7.35 7.39 0.01
CA ASN A 23 -6.20 7.49 -0.89
C ASN A 23 -5.00 8.09 -0.15
N TYR A 24 -3.80 7.62 -0.45
CA TYR A 24 -2.57 8.31 -0.12
C TYR A 24 -1.71 8.40 -1.38
N TYR A 25 -0.98 9.50 -1.53
CA TYR A 25 -0.19 9.76 -2.73
C TYR A 25 1.24 9.30 -2.52
N LEU A 26 1.79 8.66 -3.56
CA LEU A 26 3.20 8.34 -3.64
C LEU A 26 3.97 9.56 -4.15
N ASP A 27 5.20 9.72 -3.67
CA ASP A 27 6.05 10.85 -4.05
C ASP A 27 6.73 10.58 -5.40
N GLU A 28 6.21 11.18 -6.48
CA GLU A 28 6.73 11.02 -7.85
C GLU A 28 8.17 11.53 -7.99
N GLU A 29 8.55 12.60 -7.28
CA GLU A 29 9.89 13.19 -7.35
C GLU A 29 10.93 12.29 -6.67
N ASN A 30 10.52 11.58 -5.62
CA ASN A 30 11.36 10.65 -4.87
C ASN A 30 11.16 9.18 -5.27
N CYS A 31 11.13 8.91 -6.58
CA CYS A 31 11.04 7.55 -7.14
C CYS A 31 9.80 6.75 -6.66
N TRP A 32 8.66 7.41 -6.47
CA TRP A 32 7.42 6.80 -5.97
C TRP A 32 7.58 6.16 -4.59
N ALA A 33 8.45 6.73 -3.75
CA ALA A 33 8.66 6.30 -2.37
C ALA A 33 7.41 6.54 -1.50
N LEU A 34 7.22 5.65 -0.52
CA LEU A 34 6.20 5.84 0.52
C LEU A 34 6.68 6.89 1.53
N ASN A 35 5.85 7.89 1.78
CA ASN A 35 6.10 8.90 2.80
C ASN A 35 5.14 8.72 4.00
N ILE A 36 5.71 8.54 5.19
CA ILE A 36 4.96 8.37 6.44
C ILE A 36 4.15 9.62 6.79
N GLU A 37 4.64 10.82 6.47
CA GLU A 37 3.92 12.06 6.73
C GLU A 37 2.63 12.14 5.92
N GLU A 38 2.68 11.74 4.64
CA GLU A 38 1.51 11.68 3.77
C GLU A 38 0.54 10.60 4.23
N LEU A 39 1.02 9.42 4.65
CA LEU A 39 0.18 8.39 5.26
C LEU A 39 -0.54 8.90 6.51
N ARG A 40 0.17 9.62 7.39
CA ARG A 40 -0.41 10.19 8.61
C ARG A 40 -1.45 11.27 8.29
N LYS A 41 -1.19 12.11 7.29
CA LYS A 41 -2.13 13.12 6.80
C LYS A 41 -3.40 12.46 6.25
N ALA A 42 -3.27 11.50 5.34
CA ALA A 42 -4.38 10.76 4.76
C ALA A 42 -5.20 10.01 5.82
N LEU A 43 -4.53 9.43 6.82
CA LEU A 43 -5.19 8.77 7.96
C LEU A 43 -6.02 9.76 8.79
N ASN A 44 -5.46 10.94 9.11
CA ASN A 44 -6.14 11.96 9.90
C ASN A 44 -7.33 12.57 9.18
N GLU A 45 -7.20 12.85 7.88
CA GLU A 45 -8.32 13.29 7.04
C GLU A 45 -9.41 12.23 7.00
N ALA A 46 -9.03 10.96 6.82
CA ALA A 46 -9.97 9.84 6.78
C ALA A 46 -10.72 9.60 8.09
N ARG A 47 -10.09 9.84 9.24
CA ARG A 47 -10.72 9.74 10.57
C ARG A 47 -11.93 10.67 10.74
N SER A 48 -12.03 11.74 9.94
CA SER A 48 -13.17 12.66 10.02
C SER A 48 -14.48 12.09 9.44
N TYR A 49 -14.39 11.12 8.51
CA TYR A 49 -15.55 10.56 7.80
C TYR A 49 -15.61 9.03 7.80
N CYS A 50 -14.56 8.33 8.22
CA CYS A 50 -14.52 6.88 8.33
C CYS A 50 -13.58 6.42 9.45
N THR A 51 -13.56 5.11 9.73
CA THR A 51 -12.57 4.50 10.63
C THR A 51 -11.63 3.62 9.81
N PRO A 52 -10.46 4.13 9.40
CA PRO A 52 -9.49 3.34 8.65
C PRO A 52 -9.05 2.11 9.46
N LYS A 53 -9.13 0.94 8.85
CA LYS A 53 -8.73 -0.34 9.46
C LYS A 53 -7.59 -1.05 8.73
N VAL A 54 -7.43 -0.76 7.44
CA VAL A 54 -6.50 -1.48 6.55
C VAL A 54 -5.62 -0.48 5.83
N LEU A 55 -4.32 -0.75 5.80
CA LEU A 55 -3.32 -0.08 4.97
C LEU A 55 -2.79 -1.08 3.95
N CYS A 56 -2.99 -0.78 2.67
CA CYS A 56 -2.48 -1.60 1.57
C CYS A 56 -1.16 -1.01 1.07
N ALA A 57 -0.07 -1.75 1.13
CA ALA A 57 1.22 -1.36 0.56
C ALA A 57 1.55 -2.28 -0.63
N ILE A 58 1.79 -1.69 -1.81
CA ILE A 58 2.12 -2.45 -3.03
C ILE A 58 3.62 -2.30 -3.30
N ASN A 59 4.35 -3.41 -3.26
CA ASN A 59 5.81 -3.43 -3.46
C ASN A 59 6.27 -4.79 -4.02
N PRO A 60 6.82 -4.87 -5.25
CA PRO A 60 7.19 -3.77 -6.14
C PRO A 60 5.97 -3.07 -6.74
N GLY A 61 6.02 -1.74 -6.84
CA GLY A 61 4.86 -0.96 -7.29
C GLY A 61 4.50 -1.20 -8.76
N ASN A 62 3.21 -1.15 -9.07
CA ASN A 62 2.65 -1.34 -10.40
C ASN A 62 1.77 -0.13 -10.76
N PRO A 63 2.00 0.62 -11.85
CA PRO A 63 2.93 0.44 -12.99
C PRO A 63 4.32 1.06 -12.79
N THR A 64 4.59 1.64 -11.63
CA THR A 64 5.75 2.49 -11.32
C THR A 64 7.07 1.73 -11.16
N GLY A 65 7.05 0.42 -10.91
CA GLY A 65 8.23 -0.44 -10.87
C GLY A 65 9.19 -0.20 -9.70
N GLN A 66 8.83 0.68 -8.76
CA GLN A 66 9.67 1.02 -7.62
C GLN A 66 9.74 -0.11 -6.61
N VAL A 67 10.92 -0.29 -6.04
CA VAL A 67 11.18 -1.19 -4.93
C VAL A 67 11.46 -0.33 -3.71
N GLN A 68 10.60 -0.45 -2.69
CA GLN A 68 10.77 0.30 -1.45
C GLN A 68 12.01 -0.20 -0.72
N SER A 69 12.77 0.73 -0.11
CA SER A 69 13.90 0.38 0.73
C SER A 69 13.42 -0.30 2.01
N ARG A 70 14.27 -1.13 2.62
CA ARG A 70 13.96 -1.81 3.88
C ARG A 70 13.56 -0.83 4.99
N GLN A 71 14.21 0.32 5.06
CA GLN A 71 13.92 1.35 6.06
C GLN A 71 12.48 1.87 5.91
N VAL A 72 12.06 2.17 4.68
CA VAL A 72 10.70 2.63 4.40
C VAL A 72 9.66 1.56 4.77
N ILE A 73 9.94 0.28 4.49
CA ILE A 73 9.05 -0.82 4.88
C ILE A 73 8.95 -0.94 6.41
N GLU A 74 10.08 -0.86 7.12
CA GLU A 74 10.11 -0.90 8.58
C GLU A 74 9.34 0.28 9.20
N ASP A 75 9.45 1.47 8.61
CA ASP A 75 8.71 2.66 9.05
C ASP A 75 7.20 2.51 8.80
N VAL A 76 6.79 1.93 7.68
CA VAL A 76 5.37 1.64 7.37
C VAL A 76 4.81 0.60 8.33
N ILE A 77 5.56 -0.47 8.63
CA ILE A 77 5.16 -1.50 9.61
C ILE A 77 4.99 -0.87 10.98
N ARG A 78 5.95 -0.02 11.42
CA ARG A 78 5.88 0.67 12.69
C ARG A 78 4.68 1.60 12.76
N PHE A 79 4.45 2.39 11.71
CA PHE A 79 3.27 3.26 11.60
C PHE A 79 1.96 2.46 11.68
N ALA A 80 1.86 1.33 10.96
CA ALA A 80 0.68 0.49 11.01
C ALA A 80 0.44 -0.10 12.41
N ALA A 81 1.50 -0.54 13.09
CA ALA A 81 1.42 -1.05 14.45
C ALA A 81 1.02 0.02 15.47
N GLU A 82 1.57 1.23 15.37
CA GLU A 82 1.25 2.38 16.24
C GLU A 82 -0.21 2.81 16.09
N GLU A 83 -0.71 2.86 14.86
CA GLU A 83 -2.07 3.33 14.55
C GLU A 83 -3.12 2.19 14.59
N GLY A 84 -2.71 0.95 14.86
CA GLY A 84 -3.58 -0.23 14.93
C GLY A 84 -4.22 -0.58 13.57
N LEU A 85 -3.49 -0.38 12.49
CA LEU A 85 -3.91 -0.67 11.12
C LEU A 85 -3.45 -2.06 10.71
N PHE A 86 -4.33 -2.79 10.02
CA PHE A 86 -3.99 -4.05 9.37
C PHE A 86 -3.16 -3.77 8.12
N LEU A 87 -1.91 -4.24 8.08
CA LEU A 87 -1.03 -4.03 6.95
C LEU A 87 -1.18 -5.18 5.94
N MET A 88 -1.67 -4.84 4.74
CA MET A 88 -1.75 -5.76 3.61
C MET A 88 -0.63 -5.43 2.62
N ALA A 89 0.38 -6.30 2.54
CA ALA A 89 1.49 -6.17 1.61
C ALA A 89 1.25 -7.01 0.34
N ASP A 90 1.17 -6.33 -0.80
CA ASP A 90 1.04 -6.95 -2.13
C ASP A 90 2.40 -7.01 -2.82
N GLU A 91 2.98 -8.22 -2.86
CA GLU A 91 4.34 -8.47 -3.37
C GLU A 91 4.38 -9.17 -4.75
N VAL A 92 3.31 -9.08 -5.54
CA VAL A 92 3.10 -9.88 -6.76
C VAL A 92 4.20 -9.75 -7.83
N ILE A 93 4.93 -8.63 -7.91
CA ILE A 93 5.96 -8.41 -8.96
C ILE A 93 7.37 -8.89 -8.56
N SER A 94 7.65 -9.19 -7.29
CA SER A 94 9.01 -9.62 -6.87
C SER A 94 9.49 -10.85 -7.66
N CYS A 95 8.55 -11.69 -8.11
CA CYS A 95 8.81 -12.89 -8.92
C CYS A 95 8.91 -12.66 -10.45
N LYS A 96 8.93 -11.42 -10.96
CA LYS A 96 9.18 -11.17 -12.41
C LYS A 96 10.64 -10.97 -12.78
N SER A 97 11.53 -10.70 -11.81
CA SER A 97 12.98 -10.52 -12.05
C SER A 97 13.72 -11.86 -12.22
N LEU A 98 13.15 -12.96 -11.72
CA LEU A 98 13.76 -14.29 -11.81
C LEU A 98 12.96 -15.16 -12.77
N LEU A 99 13.58 -15.42 -13.91
CA LEU A 99 13.22 -16.43 -14.90
C LEU A 99 12.68 -17.72 -14.23
N LEU A 100 11.57 -18.24 -14.76
CA LEU A 100 10.99 -19.58 -14.56
C LEU A 100 10.02 -19.79 -13.36
N GLY A 101 8.77 -20.11 -13.70
CA GLY A 101 7.96 -21.10 -12.98
C GLY A 101 7.21 -20.64 -11.72
N ASN A 102 5.89 -20.50 -11.83
CA ASN A 102 4.91 -20.34 -10.73
C ASN A 102 5.04 -19.08 -9.87
N CYS A 103 4.42 -17.99 -10.34
CA CYS A 103 4.17 -16.80 -9.54
C CYS A 103 2.78 -16.90 -8.87
N ALA A 104 2.72 -17.46 -7.66
CA ALA A 104 1.53 -17.36 -6.83
C ALA A 104 1.46 -15.96 -6.21
N GLN A 105 0.28 -15.33 -6.21
CA GLN A 105 0.01 -14.12 -5.43
C GLN A 105 0.42 -14.38 -3.99
N ARG A 106 1.52 -13.76 -3.53
CA ARG A 106 1.94 -13.84 -2.13
C ARG A 106 1.50 -12.55 -1.45
N MET A 107 0.32 -12.62 -0.85
CA MET A 107 -0.17 -11.61 0.07
C MET A 107 0.42 -11.91 1.44
N ALA A 108 1.24 -11.00 1.95
CA ALA A 108 1.73 -11.08 3.33
C ALA A 108 0.83 -10.23 4.22
N ILE A 109 0.36 -10.84 5.30
CA ILE A 109 -0.43 -10.20 6.35
C ILE A 109 0.51 -10.02 7.54
N TYR A 110 0.69 -8.76 7.96
CA TYR A 110 1.53 -8.40 9.11
C TYR A 110 0.67 -7.85 10.26
#